data_AF-A0A1I6VKW1-F1
#
_entry.id   AF-A0A1I6VKW1-F1
#
_cell.length_a   1.000
_cell.length_b   1.000
_cell.length_c   1.000
_cell.angle_alpha   90.00
_cell.angle_beta   90.00
_cell.angle_gamma   90.00
#
_symmetry.space_group_name_H-M   'P 1'
#
loop_
_entity.id
_entity.type
_entity.pdbx_description
1 polymer ?
#
loop_
_entity_poly.entity_id
_entity_poly.type
_entity_poly.pdbx_seq_one_letter_code
_entity_poly.pdbx_strand_id
1 'polypeptide(L)'
;MREYLHQNQHIIKNNYLNSKTGEFIEVKLSLKKNPLIDSLDGFSSLMKLAVMFDDSTPALKKGGQKSNSNTKVLNQMESLNNQLKDEGSIDLIGSYKSENENFKVVLTLDKSYLGDITLSDIADGEFSVIGKVTRVLQKDSDETVNLLRKTSLSKLNSALLDQMFSAFNNMEESGIKNQEIVTEINPPVIQIIPIAIFT
;
A
#
# COMPACT_ATOMS: atom_id res chain seq x y z
N MET A 1 8.18 0.24 -30.78
CA MET A 1 8.63 1.07 -29.63
C MET A 1 9.46 0.26 -28.63
N ARG A 2 8.93 -0.84 -28.05
CA ARG A 2 9.67 -1.73 -27.14
C ARG A 2 10.99 -2.25 -27.73
N GLU A 3 10.97 -2.79 -28.95
CA GLU A 3 12.18 -3.27 -29.63
C GLU A 3 13.23 -2.17 -29.86
N TYR A 4 12.79 -0.95 -30.19
CA TYR A 4 13.69 0.20 -30.39
C TYR A 4 14.39 0.63 -29.09
N LEU A 5 13.69 0.60 -27.96
CA LEU A 5 14.27 0.90 -26.65
C LEU A 5 15.25 -0.20 -26.19
N HIS A 6 14.98 -1.46 -26.57
CA HIS A 6 15.87 -2.59 -26.33
C HIS A 6 17.13 -2.55 -27.16
N GLN A 7 17.02 -2.22 -28.45
CA GLN A 7 18.14 -2.17 -29.38
C GLN A 7 19.16 -1.07 -29.02
N ASN A 8 18.74 0.00 -28.35
CA ASN A 8 19.60 1.11 -27.98
C ASN A 8 20.07 1.10 -26.51
N GLN A 9 19.83 0.00 -25.77
CA GLN A 9 20.19 -0.14 -24.33
C GLN A 9 19.66 0.97 -23.41
N HIS A 10 18.55 1.61 -23.76
CA HIS A 10 17.96 2.67 -22.93
C HIS A 10 17.11 2.15 -21.76
N ILE A 11 16.96 0.81 -21.65
CA ILE A 11 16.19 0.15 -20.59
C ILE A 11 17.08 -0.87 -19.87
N ILE A 12 17.19 -0.71 -18.55
CA ILE A 12 17.88 -1.62 -17.65
C ILE A 12 16.98 -2.83 -17.33
N LYS A 13 17.54 -4.05 -17.42
CA LYS A 13 16.82 -5.32 -17.21
C LYS A 13 17.45 -6.23 -16.15
N ASN A 14 18.51 -5.77 -15.52
CA ASN A 14 19.23 -6.49 -14.48
C ASN A 14 19.95 -5.46 -13.60
N ASN A 15 20.48 -5.93 -12.46
CA ASN A 15 21.23 -5.08 -11.54
C ASN A 15 20.48 -3.79 -11.18
N TYR A 16 19.19 -3.94 -10.87
CA TYR A 16 18.25 -2.83 -10.79
C TYR A 16 18.64 -1.83 -9.69
N LEU A 17 19.22 -2.31 -8.59
CA LEU A 17 19.68 -1.45 -7.49
C LEU A 17 20.85 -0.54 -7.87
N ASN A 18 21.56 -0.77 -8.97
CA ASN A 18 22.59 0.14 -9.46
C ASN A 18 22.05 1.25 -10.38
N SER A 19 20.74 1.27 -10.63
CA SER A 19 20.11 2.29 -11.46
C SER A 19 20.18 3.67 -10.82
N LYS A 20 20.19 4.71 -11.64
CA LYS A 20 20.19 6.11 -11.23
C LYS A 20 18.85 6.76 -11.51
N THR A 21 18.54 7.82 -10.77
CA THR A 21 17.37 8.65 -11.03
C THR A 21 17.36 9.11 -12.50
N GLY A 22 16.22 8.92 -13.17
CA GLY A 22 16.00 9.25 -14.57
C GLY A 22 16.18 8.08 -15.54
N GLU A 23 16.83 6.99 -15.14
CA GLU A 23 16.97 5.80 -15.98
C GLU A 23 15.65 5.01 -16.07
N PHE A 24 15.49 4.24 -17.14
CA PHE A 24 14.31 3.40 -17.34
C PHE A 24 14.66 1.95 -17.03
N ILE A 25 13.77 1.26 -16.31
CA ILE A 25 13.90 -0.16 -15.98
C ILE A 25 12.71 -0.94 -16.56
N GLU A 26 12.95 -2.19 -16.96
CA GLU A 26 11.92 -3.22 -17.21
C GLU A 26 12.11 -4.34 -16.19
N VAL A 27 11.15 -4.50 -15.28
CA VAL A 27 11.24 -5.43 -14.17
C VAL A 27 9.95 -6.23 -14.02
N LYS A 28 10.06 -7.54 -13.77
CA LYS A 28 8.91 -8.39 -13.46
C LYS A 28 8.67 -8.38 -11.95
N LEU A 29 7.46 -8.03 -11.53
CA LEU A 29 7.12 -7.78 -10.13
C LEU A 29 5.83 -8.52 -9.75
N SER A 30 5.78 -9.04 -8.53
CA SER A 30 4.51 -9.36 -7.88
C SER A 30 3.96 -8.07 -7.27
N LEU A 31 2.87 -7.55 -7.83
CA LEU A 31 2.29 -6.27 -7.43
C LEU A 31 1.22 -6.45 -6.36
N LYS A 32 1.21 -5.56 -5.37
CA LYS A 32 0.18 -5.46 -4.33
C LYS A 32 -0.24 -4.02 -4.13
N LYS A 33 -1.43 -3.81 -3.57
CA LYS A 33 -1.87 -2.47 -3.11
C LYS A 33 -0.92 -1.97 -2.01
N ASN A 34 -0.98 -0.67 -1.76
CA ASN A 34 -0.34 -0.08 -0.59
C ASN A 34 -0.76 -0.87 0.67
N PRO A 35 0.19 -1.49 1.41
CA PRO A 35 -0.10 -2.33 2.58
C PRO A 35 -0.94 -1.61 3.63
N LEU A 36 -0.75 -0.31 3.80
CA LEU A 36 -1.55 0.49 4.72
C LEU A 36 -3.03 0.50 4.33
N ILE A 37 -3.31 0.72 3.05
CA ILE A 37 -4.68 0.75 2.52
C ILE A 37 -5.31 -0.64 2.64
N ASP A 38 -4.54 -1.69 2.33
CA ASP A 38 -5.00 -3.08 2.43
C ASP A 38 -5.36 -3.46 3.87
N SER A 39 -4.49 -3.14 4.84
CA SER A 39 -4.75 -3.39 6.27
C SER A 39 -6.01 -2.66 6.77
N LEU A 40 -6.22 -1.41 6.34
CA LEU A 40 -7.39 -0.63 6.73
C LEU A 40 -8.69 -1.12 6.06
N ASP A 41 -8.64 -1.54 4.80
CA ASP A 41 -9.76 -2.17 4.10
C ASP A 41 -10.14 -3.50 4.77
N GLY A 42 -9.15 -4.33 5.10
CA GLY A 42 -9.34 -5.59 5.81
C GLY A 42 -9.98 -5.38 7.18
N PHE A 43 -9.45 -4.45 7.96
CA PHE A 43 -9.96 -4.15 9.28
C PHE A 43 -11.36 -3.49 9.24
N SER A 44 -11.68 -2.65 8.24
CA SER A 44 -13.04 -2.12 8.03
C SER A 44 -14.04 -3.23 7.78
N SER A 45 -13.65 -4.21 6.97
CA SER A 45 -14.49 -5.37 6.66
C SER A 45 -14.76 -6.22 7.89
N LEU A 46 -13.73 -6.48 8.71
CA LEU A 46 -13.89 -7.23 9.96
C LEU A 46 -14.76 -6.51 10.98
N MET A 47 -14.61 -5.19 11.12
CA MET A 47 -15.46 -4.37 12.01
C MET A 47 -16.92 -4.37 11.57
N LYS A 48 -17.20 -4.28 10.27
CA LYS A 48 -18.56 -4.41 9.74
C LYS A 48 -19.18 -5.75 10.11
N LEU A 49 -18.43 -6.84 9.96
CA LEU A 49 -18.88 -8.18 10.36
C LEU A 49 -19.15 -8.23 11.87
N ALA A 50 -18.25 -7.71 12.70
CA ALA A 50 -18.42 -7.70 14.15
C ALA A 50 -19.71 -6.95 14.57
N VAL A 51 -19.97 -5.77 13.99
CA VAL A 51 -21.20 -5.01 14.24
C VAL A 51 -22.44 -5.79 13.78
N MET A 52 -22.40 -6.41 12.59
CA MET A 52 -23.51 -7.24 12.08
C MET A 52 -23.82 -8.43 12.99
N PHE A 53 -22.80 -9.09 13.54
CA PHE A 53 -22.99 -10.23 14.44
C PHE A 53 -23.45 -9.82 15.85
N ASP A 54 -22.99 -8.67 16.37
CA ASP A 54 -23.46 -8.11 17.65
C ASP A 54 -24.96 -7.76 17.60
N ASP A 55 -25.43 -7.21 16.48
CA ASP A 55 -26.85 -6.90 16.25
C ASP A 55 -27.73 -8.15 15.98
N SER A 56 -27.14 -9.31 15.70
CA SER A 56 -27.86 -10.54 15.32
C SER A 56 -28.24 -11.48 16.47
N THR A 57 -27.90 -11.16 17.73
CA THR A 57 -28.28 -11.96 18.91
C THR A 57 -29.48 -11.36 19.66
N PRO A 58 -30.70 -11.96 19.61
CA PRO A 58 -31.89 -11.42 20.28
C PRO A 58 -32.00 -11.79 21.77
N ALA A 59 -30.90 -12.12 22.46
CA ALA A 59 -30.95 -12.51 23.87
C ALA A 59 -29.80 -11.88 24.66
N LEU A 60 -30.17 -11.08 25.67
CA LEU A 60 -29.33 -10.41 26.69
C LEU A 60 -28.97 -8.93 26.44
N LYS A 61 -29.99 -8.08 26.25
CA LYS A 61 -29.86 -6.65 26.59
C LYS A 61 -29.99 -6.46 28.10
N LYS A 62 -28.86 -6.45 28.81
CA LYS A 62 -28.72 -5.78 30.10
C LYS A 62 -27.45 -4.93 30.11
N GLY A 63 -27.63 -3.62 29.88
CA GLY A 63 -26.68 -2.58 30.24
C GLY A 63 -25.68 -2.13 29.17
N GLY A 64 -25.92 -0.94 28.60
CA GLY A 64 -24.89 0.09 28.39
C GLY A 64 -23.96 0.01 27.17
N GLN A 65 -24.24 0.87 26.18
CA GLN A 65 -23.25 1.76 25.53
C GLN A 65 -22.17 1.18 24.56
N LYS A 66 -22.13 -0.12 24.21
CA LYS A 66 -21.11 -0.66 23.27
C LYS A 66 -21.40 -0.56 21.76
N SER A 67 -22.66 -0.66 21.32
CA SER A 67 -23.01 -0.61 19.88
C SER A 67 -22.70 0.76 19.23
N ASN A 68 -22.82 1.85 19.99
CA ASN A 68 -22.63 3.21 19.49
C ASN A 68 -21.13 3.61 19.35
N SER A 69 -20.22 2.98 20.09
CA SER A 69 -18.78 3.23 19.97
C SER A 69 -18.17 2.53 18.75
N ASN A 70 -18.55 1.28 18.50
CA ASN A 70 -18.03 0.50 17.36
C ASN A 70 -18.43 1.12 16.02
N THR A 71 -19.66 1.63 15.92
CA THR A 71 -20.16 2.37 14.74
C THR A 71 -19.38 3.68 14.52
N LYS A 72 -19.01 4.40 15.58
CA LYS A 72 -18.18 5.61 15.48
C LYS A 72 -16.76 5.30 15.00
N VAL A 73 -16.15 4.25 15.54
CA VAL A 73 -14.81 3.79 15.11
C VAL A 73 -14.84 3.38 13.63
N LEU A 74 -15.87 2.65 13.20
CA LEU A 74 -16.04 2.28 11.80
C LEU A 74 -16.14 3.51 10.88
N ASN A 75 -16.98 4.49 11.22
CA ASN A 75 -17.14 5.71 10.43
C ASN A 75 -15.85 6.55 10.37
N GLN A 76 -15.13 6.68 11.48
CA GLN A 76 -13.83 7.36 11.51
C GLN A 76 -12.83 6.69 10.58
N MET A 77 -12.89 5.37 10.49
CA MET A 77 -11.97 4.61 9.68
C MET A 77 -12.30 4.62 8.19
N GLU A 78 -13.58 4.58 7.84
CA GLU A 78 -13.99 4.82 6.45
C GLU A 78 -13.54 6.22 6.01
N SER A 79 -13.69 7.23 6.87
CA SER A 79 -13.18 8.58 6.60
C SER A 79 -11.66 8.59 6.40
N LEU A 80 -10.90 7.86 7.23
CA LEU A 80 -9.45 7.79 7.11
C LEU A 80 -9.00 7.06 5.83
N ASN A 81 -9.64 5.93 5.52
CA ASN A 81 -9.39 5.18 4.31
C ASN A 81 -9.72 6.01 3.05
N ASN A 82 -10.80 6.78 3.10
CA ASN A 82 -11.14 7.72 2.04
C ASN A 82 -10.05 8.78 1.90
N GLN A 83 -9.56 9.38 2.99
CA GLN A 83 -8.45 10.37 2.93
C GLN A 83 -7.13 9.79 2.38
N LEU A 84 -6.84 8.51 2.65
CA LEU A 84 -5.68 7.82 2.06
C LEU A 84 -5.88 7.53 0.57
N LYS A 85 -7.13 7.38 0.13
CA LYS A 85 -7.54 7.18 -1.26
C LYS A 85 -7.87 8.49 -1.99
N ASP A 86 -7.95 9.64 -1.34
CA ASP A 86 -8.50 10.85 -2.00
C ASP A 86 -7.46 11.60 -2.84
N GLU A 87 -6.17 11.31 -2.66
CA GLU A 87 -5.15 11.93 -3.51
C GLU A 87 -5.14 11.26 -4.89
N GLY A 88 -5.05 12.09 -5.95
CA GLY A 88 -5.13 11.68 -7.35
C GLY A 88 -4.03 10.69 -7.80
N SER A 89 -3.14 10.27 -6.89
CA SER A 89 -2.14 9.23 -7.12
C SER A 89 -2.26 8.10 -6.11
N ILE A 90 -1.88 6.89 -6.51
CA ILE A 90 -1.80 5.72 -5.64
C ILE A 90 -0.44 5.02 -5.77
N ASP A 91 0.08 4.54 -4.65
CA ASP A 91 1.27 3.69 -4.63
C ASP A 91 0.86 2.20 -4.71
N LEU A 92 1.47 1.46 -5.63
CA LEU A 92 1.52 -0.01 -5.62
C LEU A 92 2.89 -0.47 -5.14
N ILE A 93 2.91 -1.60 -4.44
CA ILE A 93 4.14 -2.21 -3.95
C ILE A 93 4.44 -3.46 -4.76
N GLY A 94 5.47 -3.38 -5.58
CA GLY A 94 6.06 -4.51 -6.27
C GLY A 94 7.07 -5.23 -5.38
N SER A 95 7.05 -6.56 -5.42
CA SER A 95 8.11 -7.39 -4.86
C SER A 95 8.89 -8.03 -6.00
N TYR A 96 10.18 -7.76 -6.06
CA TYR A 96 11.11 -8.49 -6.90
C TYR A 96 11.79 -9.57 -6.05
N LYS A 97 11.82 -10.80 -6.57
CA LYS A 97 12.53 -11.92 -5.94
C LYS A 97 13.32 -12.69 -6.98
N SER A 98 14.58 -12.92 -6.69
CA SER A 98 15.48 -13.80 -7.43
C SER A 98 16.37 -14.55 -6.44
N GLU A 99 17.14 -15.53 -6.92
CA GLU A 99 18.06 -16.31 -6.06
C GLU A 99 19.08 -15.42 -5.33
N ASN A 100 19.51 -14.32 -5.94
CA ASN A 100 20.61 -13.49 -5.46
C ASN A 100 20.20 -12.08 -5.00
N GLU A 101 18.98 -11.65 -5.33
CA GLU A 101 18.55 -10.27 -5.10
C GLU A 101 17.05 -10.22 -4.77
N ASN A 102 16.70 -9.54 -3.68
CA ASN A 102 15.34 -9.30 -3.22
C ASN A 102 15.20 -7.83 -2.85
N PHE A 103 14.25 -7.13 -3.47
CA PHE A 103 13.98 -5.73 -3.17
C PHE A 103 12.51 -5.39 -3.41
N LYS A 104 12.08 -4.25 -2.87
CA LYS A 104 10.76 -3.70 -3.11
C LYS A 104 10.80 -2.64 -4.20
N VAL A 105 9.70 -2.50 -4.92
CA VAL A 105 9.49 -1.42 -5.87
C VAL A 105 8.24 -0.66 -5.47
N VAL A 106 8.34 0.65 -5.31
CA VAL A 106 7.17 1.51 -5.08
C VAL A 106 6.81 2.17 -6.40
N LEU A 107 5.65 1.81 -6.94
CA LEU A 107 5.13 2.36 -8.18
C LEU A 107 4.10 3.43 -7.85
N THR A 108 4.39 4.69 -8.20
CA THR A 108 3.41 5.77 -8.03
C THR A 108 2.64 5.96 -9.33
N LEU A 109 1.36 5.60 -9.31
CA LEU A 109 0.42 5.75 -10.42
C LEU A 109 -0.44 6.97 -10.20
N ASP A 110 -0.69 7.74 -11.26
CA ASP A 110 -1.75 8.74 -11.24
C ASP A 110 -3.06 8.06 -11.68
N LYS A 111 -4.10 8.21 -10.85
CA LYS A 111 -5.40 7.54 -11.00
C LYS A 111 -6.09 7.93 -12.29
N SER A 112 -5.85 9.13 -12.80
CA SER A 112 -6.41 9.59 -14.06
C SER A 112 -5.95 8.75 -15.26
N TYR A 113 -4.83 8.01 -15.14
CA TYR A 113 -4.29 7.14 -16.18
C TYR A 113 -4.62 5.65 -16.00
N LEU A 114 -5.37 5.27 -14.96
CA LEU A 114 -5.73 3.86 -14.71
C LEU A 114 -6.93 3.39 -15.54
N GLY A 115 -7.70 4.31 -16.15
CA GLY A 115 -8.91 3.97 -16.91
C GLY A 115 -9.93 3.22 -16.05
N ASP A 116 -10.51 2.15 -16.60
CA ASP A 116 -11.50 1.29 -15.92
C ASP A 116 -10.87 0.12 -15.16
N ILE A 117 -9.55 -0.02 -15.16
CA ILE A 117 -8.88 -1.12 -14.47
C ILE A 117 -9.03 -0.89 -12.98
N THR A 118 -9.68 -1.83 -12.29
CA THR A 118 -9.75 -1.74 -10.84
C THR A 118 -8.37 -2.07 -10.29
N LEU A 119 -7.95 -1.38 -9.23
CA LEU A 119 -6.70 -1.69 -8.54
C LEU A 119 -6.65 -3.15 -8.04
N SER A 120 -7.81 -3.80 -7.93
CA SER A 120 -7.95 -5.21 -7.60
C SER A 120 -7.52 -6.13 -8.74
N ASP A 121 -7.57 -5.69 -10.00
CA ASP A 121 -7.12 -6.48 -11.16
C ASP A 121 -5.59 -6.49 -11.31
N ILE A 122 -4.93 -5.41 -10.83
CA ILE A 122 -3.46 -5.27 -10.84
C ILE A 122 -2.86 -5.81 -9.53
N ALA A 123 -3.59 -5.73 -8.42
CA ALA A 123 -3.13 -6.24 -7.14
C ALA A 123 -3.22 -7.77 -7.10
N ASP A 124 -2.18 -8.41 -6.57
CA ASP A 124 -1.99 -9.86 -6.45
C ASP A 124 -1.63 -10.63 -7.74
N GLY A 125 -1.27 -9.92 -8.81
CA GLY A 125 -0.72 -10.52 -10.03
C GLY A 125 0.79 -10.35 -10.19
N GLU A 126 1.36 -11.14 -11.10
CA GLU A 126 2.72 -10.94 -11.61
C GLU A 126 2.67 -10.12 -12.91
N PHE A 127 3.37 -8.99 -12.94
CA PHE A 127 3.37 -8.09 -14.08
C PHE A 127 4.79 -7.66 -14.44
N SER A 128 5.02 -7.48 -15.73
CA SER A 128 6.16 -6.73 -16.25
C SER A 128 5.84 -5.24 -16.21
N VAL A 129 6.76 -4.47 -15.64
CA VAL A 129 6.63 -3.03 -15.48
C VAL A 129 7.80 -2.34 -16.16
N ILE A 130 7.48 -1.41 -17.06
CA ILE A 130 8.45 -0.45 -17.58
C ILE A 130 8.20 0.88 -16.89
N GLY A 131 9.23 1.45 -16.28
CA GLY A 131 9.10 2.71 -15.53
C GLY A 131 10.39 3.49 -15.44
N LYS A 132 10.25 4.79 -15.16
CA LYS A 132 11.39 5.68 -14.90
C LYS A 132 11.72 5.65 -13.41
N VAL A 133 12.98 5.39 -13.08
CA VAL A 133 13.51 5.44 -11.72
C VAL A 133 13.48 6.87 -11.21
N THR A 134 12.84 7.07 -10.06
CA THR A 134 12.83 8.38 -9.37
C THR A 134 13.77 8.38 -8.19
N ARG A 135 13.98 7.22 -7.54
CA ARG A 135 14.87 7.06 -6.40
C ARG A 135 15.27 5.61 -6.23
N VAL A 136 16.48 5.39 -5.70
CA VAL A 136 16.95 4.08 -5.24
C VAL A 136 17.47 4.23 -3.83
N LEU A 137 17.00 3.39 -2.91
CA LEU A 137 17.52 3.27 -1.55
C LEU A 137 18.24 1.94 -1.42
N GLN A 138 19.54 2.02 -1.13
CA GLN A 138 20.39 0.85 -0.96
C GLN A 138 20.16 0.18 0.40
N LYS A 139 20.55 -1.08 0.52
CA LYS A 139 20.32 -1.90 1.72
C LYS A 139 20.86 -1.27 3.02
N ASP A 140 21.92 -0.48 2.93
CA ASP A 140 22.60 0.22 4.01
C ASP A 140 22.10 1.66 4.23
N SER A 141 21.04 2.08 3.53
CA SER A 141 20.43 3.39 3.72
C SER A 141 19.62 3.45 5.01
N ASP A 142 19.77 4.53 5.77
CA ASP A 142 18.91 4.86 6.93
C ASP A 142 17.56 5.49 6.50
N GLU A 143 17.36 5.74 5.20
CA GLU A 143 16.16 6.34 4.67
C GLU A 143 15.11 5.27 4.32
N THR A 144 13.83 5.61 4.48
CA THR A 144 12.71 4.75 4.12
C THR A 144 11.77 5.44 3.12
N VAL A 145 10.88 4.67 2.50
CA VAL A 145 9.77 5.24 1.72
C VAL A 145 8.53 5.30 2.58
N ASN A 146 8.18 6.52 3.02
CA ASN A 146 6.94 6.78 3.74
C ASN A 146 5.73 6.64 2.79
N LEU A 147 4.82 5.73 3.12
CA LEU A 147 3.59 5.41 2.38
C LEU A 147 2.47 6.43 2.59
N LEU A 148 2.57 7.25 3.63
CA LEU A 148 1.66 8.36 3.93
C LEU A 148 2.01 9.63 3.14
N ARG A 149 3.21 9.73 2.53
CA ARG A 149 3.75 10.96 1.91
C ARG A 149 2.87 11.58 0.80
N LYS A 150 1.96 10.80 0.24
CA LYS A 150 0.98 11.17 -0.81
C LYS A 150 -0.45 11.11 -0.28
N THR A 151 -0.62 11.42 0.99
CA THR A 151 -1.92 11.41 1.66
C THR A 151 -2.00 12.62 2.57
N SER A 152 -3.23 13.02 2.92
CA SER A 152 -3.44 14.12 3.86
C SER A 152 -2.86 13.84 5.25
N LEU A 153 -2.62 12.56 5.57
CA LEU A 153 -1.97 12.13 6.81
C LEU A 153 -0.47 12.48 6.88
N SER A 154 0.19 12.77 5.75
CA SER A 154 1.58 13.25 5.73
C SER A 154 1.80 14.54 6.51
N LYS A 155 0.73 15.30 6.76
CA LYS A 155 0.75 16.57 7.49
C LYS A 155 0.61 16.39 8.99
N LEU A 156 0.29 15.18 9.46
CA LEU A 156 0.17 14.88 10.88
C LEU A 156 1.55 14.57 11.47
N ASN A 157 1.73 14.89 12.76
CA ASN A 157 2.94 14.49 13.48
C ASN A 157 2.90 13.00 13.83
N SER A 158 4.07 12.40 14.09
CA SER A 158 4.20 10.98 14.40
C SER A 158 3.39 10.56 15.63
N ALA A 159 3.37 11.37 16.69
CA ALA A 159 2.64 11.06 17.91
C ALA A 159 1.12 10.90 17.68
N LEU A 160 0.51 11.76 16.85
CA LEU A 160 -0.89 11.65 16.48
C LEU A 160 -1.15 10.42 15.60
N LEU A 161 -0.24 10.12 14.66
CA LEU A 161 -0.34 8.91 13.83
C LEU A 161 -0.26 7.63 14.69
N ASP A 162 0.68 7.58 15.64
CA ASP A 162 0.84 6.45 16.55
C ASP A 162 -0.37 6.27 17.46
N GLN A 163 -0.95 7.37 17.96
CA GLN A 163 -2.20 7.32 18.72
C GLN A 163 -3.37 6.80 17.87
N MET A 164 -3.47 7.24 16.62
CA MET A 164 -4.49 6.76 15.70
C MET A 164 -4.31 5.26 15.39
N PHE A 165 -3.08 4.81 15.13
CA PHE A 165 -2.81 3.42 14.78
C PHE A 165 -2.83 2.45 15.96
N SER A 166 -2.44 2.91 17.16
CA SER A 166 -2.52 2.11 18.40
C SER A 166 -3.96 1.74 18.76
N ALA A 167 -4.94 2.60 18.45
CA ALA A 167 -6.35 2.27 18.61
C ALA A 167 -6.77 1.04 17.79
N PHE A 168 -6.11 0.78 16.66
CA PHE A 168 -6.36 -0.42 15.83
C PHE A 168 -5.65 -1.66 16.38
N ASN A 169 -4.42 -1.50 16.88
CA ASN A 169 -3.63 -2.62 17.41
C ASN A 169 -4.26 -3.25 18.67
N ASN A 170 -5.04 -2.48 19.45
CA ASN A 170 -5.71 -2.96 20.66
C ASN A 170 -6.91 -3.90 20.40
N MET A 171 -7.21 -4.24 19.15
CA MET A 171 -8.35 -5.09 18.79
C MET A 171 -8.07 -6.60 18.77
N GLU A 172 -6.84 -7.02 19.09
CA GLU A 172 -6.49 -8.43 19.33
C GLU A 172 -7.41 -9.10 20.38
N GLU A 173 -7.86 -8.33 21.37
CA GLU A 173 -8.81 -8.78 22.41
C GLU A 173 -10.17 -9.24 21.85
N SER A 174 -10.46 -8.93 20.58
CA SER A 174 -11.70 -9.29 19.87
C SER A 174 -11.58 -10.58 19.05
N GLY A 175 -10.45 -11.30 19.11
CA GLY A 175 -10.21 -12.53 18.34
C GLY A 175 -9.84 -12.31 16.87
N ILE A 176 -9.59 -11.05 16.48
CA ILE A 176 -9.10 -10.67 15.16
C ILE A 176 -7.58 -10.77 15.15
N LYS A 177 -7.00 -11.51 14.20
CA LYS A 177 -5.53 -11.50 14.00
C LYS A 177 -5.09 -10.08 13.64
N ASN A 178 -4.14 -9.56 14.40
CA ASN A 178 -3.56 -8.25 14.14
C ASN A 178 -2.89 -8.26 12.77
N GLN A 179 -3.26 -7.31 11.92
CA GLN A 179 -2.54 -7.03 10.70
C GLN A 179 -1.60 -5.87 11.01
N GLU A 180 -0.30 -6.09 10.84
CA GLU A 180 0.68 -5.04 11.07
C GLU A 180 0.42 -3.86 10.12
N ILE A 181 0.28 -2.67 10.69
CA ILE A 181 0.10 -1.44 9.93
C ILE A 181 1.48 -0.98 9.46
N VAL A 182 1.80 -1.26 8.20
CA VAL A 182 3.05 -0.86 7.58
C VAL A 182 2.90 0.53 6.96
N THR A 183 3.59 1.52 7.52
CA THR A 183 3.60 2.92 7.04
C THR A 183 4.86 3.28 6.26
N GLU A 184 5.90 2.46 6.34
CA GLU A 184 7.19 2.70 5.71
C GLU A 184 7.72 1.44 5.01
N ILE A 185 8.39 1.63 3.86
CA ILE A 185 9.10 0.56 3.17
C ILE A 185 10.61 0.74 3.39
N ASN A 186 11.19 -0.26 4.05
CA ASN A 186 12.62 -0.31 4.31
C ASN A 186 13.43 -0.70 3.05
N PRO A 187 14.70 -0.26 2.95
CA PRO A 187 15.58 -0.68 1.87
C PRO A 187 15.90 -2.19 1.87
N PRO A 188 16.35 -2.76 0.73
CA PRO A 188 16.53 -2.10 -0.56
C PRO A 188 15.20 -1.86 -1.28
N VAL A 189 15.03 -0.64 -1.82
CA VAL A 189 13.79 -0.24 -2.50
C VAL A 189 14.05 0.72 -3.67
N ILE A 190 13.32 0.52 -4.76
CA ILE A 190 13.34 1.40 -5.94
C ILE A 190 11.99 2.09 -6.06
N GLN A 191 11.98 3.41 -6.20
CA GLN A 191 10.78 4.15 -6.56
C GLN A 191 10.75 4.38 -8.07
N ILE A 192 9.62 4.07 -8.70
CA ILE A 192 9.43 4.27 -10.14
C ILE A 192 8.11 4.97 -10.44
N ILE A 193 8.13 5.79 -11.49
CA ILE A 193 6.91 6.21 -12.18
C ILE A 193 6.72 5.25 -13.35
N PRO A 194 5.70 4.37 -13.30
CA PRO A 194 5.44 3.41 -14.36
C PRO A 194 4.95 4.13 -15.63
N ILE A 195 5.37 3.59 -16.77
CA ILE A 195 4.95 3.99 -18.12
C ILE A 195 4.01 2.92 -18.69
N ALA A 196 4.30 1.65 -18.41
CA ALA A 196 3.47 0.52 -18.81
C ALA A 196 3.53 -0.59 -17.75
N ILE A 197 2.38 -1.24 -17.54
CA ILE A 197 2.21 -2.45 -16.74
C ILE A 197 1.50 -3.46 -17.63
N PHE A 198 2.07 -4.64 -17.81
CA PHE A 198 1.55 -5.66 -18.73
C PHE A 198 1.95 -7.07 -18.27
N THR A 199 1.33 -8.08 -18.88
CA THR A 199 1.61 -9.51 -18.65
C THR A 199 2.55 -10.09 -19.68
#